data_AF-A0A7W4HCF0-F1
#
_entry.id   AF-A0A7W4HCF0-F1
#
_cell.length_a   1.000
_cell.length_b   1.000
_cell.length_c   1.000
_cell.angle_alpha   90.00
_cell.angle_beta   90.00
_cell.angle_gamma   90.00
#
_symmetry.space_group_name_H-M   'P 1'
#
loop_
_entity.id
_entity.type
_entity.pdbx_description
1 polymer ?
#
loop_
_entity_poly.entity_id
_entity_poly.type
_entity_poly.pdbx_seq_one_letter_code
_entity_poly.pdbx_strand_id
1 'polypeptide(L)'
;MKKRVVGLLAVVPLLLLGGRAYGQAASVRKADKLFAAGGYFDAIAPYKDGLETVPAQLLGEYLFKIGECYRMTGNPQQAEVWYTKAIARECKDARVHLYLGQALLQNEKYDLARSEFEAYKALAPTDKRADNGLQSIDLAQAWQESPSGYIVKHVPVLNSKQDDYSPMYGSKDYRTMLVTSSRDNATGKRIHEGTGNKFSDIFVTLSNGEGRWSKPKPLEGEINTDAEEGTPSFNGDYTRMYFTRCKMSKKGKQGCQIYVAPQTGRGWDNATVVALAADTMVGAHPAITADDLTLYFTADLP
;
A
#
# COMPACT_ATOMS: atom_id res chain seq x y z
N MET A 1 60.28 27.29 -55.06
CA MET A 1 59.38 28.26 -54.40
C MET A 1 58.23 27.52 -53.73
N LYS A 2 57.84 27.99 -52.53
CA LYS A 2 56.78 27.52 -51.61
C LYS A 2 55.51 27.02 -52.35
N LYS A 3 54.73 26.02 -51.88
CA LYS A 3 54.12 25.83 -50.56
C LYS A 3 53.69 24.36 -50.33
N ARG A 4 53.76 23.94 -49.07
CA ARG A 4 53.12 22.78 -48.44
C ARG A 4 51.59 22.91 -48.46
N VAL A 5 50.84 21.80 -48.52
CA VAL A 5 49.63 21.58 -47.69
C VAL A 5 49.47 20.08 -47.40
N VAL A 6 49.49 19.76 -46.10
CA VAL A 6 49.02 18.54 -45.45
C VAL A 6 47.52 18.71 -45.18
N GLY A 7 46.70 17.66 -45.33
CA GLY A 7 45.32 17.67 -44.82
C GLY A 7 44.66 16.29 -44.93
N LEU A 8 44.73 15.46 -43.87
CA LEU A 8 43.80 15.32 -42.73
C LEU A 8 42.64 14.35 -43.02
N LEU A 9 42.76 13.14 -42.47
CA LEU A 9 41.63 12.25 -42.19
C LEU A 9 40.66 12.96 -41.23
N ALA A 10 39.40 13.12 -41.62
CA ALA A 10 38.31 13.44 -40.72
C ALA A 10 37.31 12.27 -40.73
N VAL A 11 37.50 11.35 -39.78
CA VAL A 11 36.45 10.40 -39.40
C VAL A 11 35.41 11.17 -38.61
N VAL A 12 34.19 11.21 -39.11
CA VAL A 12 33.01 11.76 -38.43
C VAL A 12 32.46 10.71 -37.47
N PRO A 13 32.29 10.98 -36.17
CA PRO A 13 31.33 10.26 -35.35
C PRO A 13 30.24 11.24 -34.93
N LEU A 14 29.15 11.29 -35.70
CA LEU A 14 27.95 12.00 -35.30
C LEU A 14 26.74 11.17 -35.70
N LEU A 15 26.30 10.27 -34.80
CA LEU A 15 24.96 9.64 -34.81
C LEU A 15 24.79 8.68 -33.60
N LEU A 16 24.76 9.22 -32.38
CA LEU A 16 24.28 8.46 -31.20
C LEU A 16 23.34 9.26 -30.28
N LEU A 17 22.89 10.46 -30.68
CA LEU A 17 22.06 11.32 -29.84
C LEU A 17 20.55 11.04 -29.91
N GLY A 18 20.08 10.21 -30.85
CA GLY A 18 18.64 9.94 -31.05
C GLY A 18 18.02 8.90 -30.12
N GLY A 19 18.81 8.01 -29.50
CA GLY A 19 18.28 6.89 -28.71
C GLY A 19 17.79 7.26 -27.31
N ARG A 20 18.32 8.34 -26.71
CA ARG A 20 18.02 8.70 -25.32
C ARG A 20 16.66 9.39 -25.15
N ALA A 21 16.30 10.29 -26.06
CA ALA A 21 15.05 11.06 -25.97
C ALA A 21 13.79 10.17 -26.11
N TYR A 22 13.81 9.18 -27.01
CA TYR A 22 12.69 8.23 -27.17
C TYR A 22 12.54 7.28 -25.96
N GLY A 23 13.65 6.86 -25.34
CA GLY A 23 13.62 5.98 -24.18
C GLY A 23 13.04 6.64 -22.92
N GLN A 24 13.31 7.93 -22.73
CA GLN A 24 12.86 8.67 -21.55
C GLN A 24 11.35 9.02 -21.61
N ALA A 25 10.82 9.40 -22.78
CA ALA A 25 9.37 9.59 -22.97
C ALA A 25 8.58 8.27 -22.82
N ALA A 26 9.19 7.13 -23.19
CA ALA A 26 8.61 5.82 -22.96
C ALA A 26 8.53 5.47 -21.46
N SER A 27 9.47 5.96 -20.64
CA SER A 27 9.49 5.74 -19.18
C SER A 27 8.30 6.41 -18.48
N VAL A 28 8.00 7.66 -18.85
CA VAL A 28 6.84 8.41 -18.31
C VAL A 28 5.53 7.66 -18.60
N ARG A 29 5.30 7.27 -19.85
CA ARG A 29 4.10 6.52 -20.25
C ARG A 29 3.99 5.18 -19.52
N LYS A 30 5.12 4.49 -19.31
CA LYS A 30 5.16 3.24 -18.54
C LYS A 30 4.77 3.50 -17.08
N ALA A 31 5.31 4.54 -16.46
CA ALA A 31 5.02 4.93 -15.09
C ALA A 31 3.54 5.28 -14.89
N ASP A 32 2.96 6.09 -15.79
CA ASP A 32 1.53 6.45 -15.75
C ASP A 32 0.64 5.22 -15.86
N LYS A 33 1.00 4.25 -16.73
CA LYS A 33 0.26 2.99 -16.87
C LYS A 33 0.31 2.16 -15.58
N LEU A 34 1.47 2.05 -14.94
CA LEU A 34 1.62 1.34 -13.67
C LEU A 34 0.84 2.04 -12.55
N PHE A 35 0.95 3.36 -12.46
CA PHE A 35 0.22 4.18 -11.48
C PHE A 35 -1.29 4.00 -11.62
N ALA A 36 -1.82 4.09 -12.84
CA ALA A 36 -3.24 3.91 -13.11
C ALA A 36 -3.73 2.48 -12.78
N ALA A 37 -2.84 1.48 -12.83
CA ALA A 37 -3.13 0.10 -12.46
C ALA A 37 -2.93 -0.21 -10.95
N GLY A 38 -2.65 0.81 -10.14
CA GLY A 38 -2.35 0.69 -8.71
C GLY A 38 -0.97 0.07 -8.41
N GLY A 39 -0.12 -0.06 -9.41
CA GLY A 39 1.27 -0.54 -9.28
C GLY A 39 2.19 0.56 -8.77
N TYR A 40 1.88 1.14 -7.62
CA TYR A 40 2.56 2.32 -7.08
C TYR A 40 4.04 2.09 -6.80
N PHE A 41 4.40 0.94 -6.23
CA PHE A 41 5.80 0.57 -5.99
C PHE A 41 6.58 0.47 -7.30
N ASP A 42 6.04 -0.28 -8.26
CA ASP A 42 6.68 -0.48 -9.56
C ASP A 42 6.74 0.81 -10.41
N ALA A 43 5.83 1.76 -10.19
CA ALA A 43 5.80 3.04 -10.89
C ALA A 43 6.92 4.00 -10.45
N ILE A 44 7.48 3.85 -9.24
CA ILE A 44 8.49 4.78 -8.69
C ILE A 44 9.73 4.87 -9.57
N ALA A 45 10.33 3.73 -9.94
CA ALA A 45 11.58 3.73 -10.70
C ALA A 45 11.40 4.36 -12.10
N PRO A 46 10.39 3.94 -12.90
CA PRO A 46 10.11 4.56 -14.20
C PRO A 46 9.77 6.06 -14.10
N TYR A 47 9.07 6.51 -13.06
CA TYR A 47 8.85 7.94 -12.86
C TYR A 47 10.15 8.69 -12.59
N LYS A 48 11.03 8.15 -11.74
CA LYS A 48 12.33 8.78 -11.47
C LYS A 48 13.20 8.85 -12.71
N ASP A 49 13.22 7.79 -13.52
CA ASP A 49 14.00 7.72 -14.77
C ASP A 49 13.48 8.71 -15.84
N GLY A 50 12.17 8.97 -15.88
CA GLY A 50 11.54 9.89 -16.84
C GLY A 50 11.65 11.37 -16.47
N LEU A 51 12.08 11.69 -15.24
CA LEU A 51 11.96 13.03 -14.65
C LEU A 51 12.60 14.14 -15.49
N GLU A 52 13.76 13.88 -16.08
CA GLU A 52 14.52 14.88 -16.87
C GLU A 52 13.82 15.29 -18.17
N THR A 53 12.84 14.52 -18.62
CA THR A 53 12.10 14.81 -19.87
C THR A 53 10.76 15.48 -19.68
N VAL A 54 10.36 15.69 -18.43
CA VAL A 54 9.10 16.34 -18.10
C VAL A 54 9.23 17.83 -18.37
N PRO A 55 8.35 18.43 -19.20
CA PRO A 55 8.34 19.88 -19.39
C PRO A 55 8.20 20.61 -18.06
N ALA A 56 8.91 21.73 -17.89
CA ALA A 56 8.94 22.48 -16.64
C ALA A 56 7.54 22.82 -16.11
N GLN A 57 6.59 23.10 -17.00
CA GLN A 57 5.20 23.46 -16.68
C GLN A 57 4.38 22.30 -16.11
N LEU A 58 4.82 21.05 -16.34
CA LEU A 58 4.17 19.83 -15.85
C LEU A 58 4.93 19.21 -14.67
N LEU A 59 6.09 19.77 -14.31
CA LEU A 59 6.99 19.16 -13.33
C LEU A 59 6.38 19.09 -11.93
N GLY A 60 5.61 20.09 -11.50
CA GLY A 60 4.90 20.06 -10.22
C GLY A 60 3.96 18.85 -10.09
N GLU A 61 3.07 18.65 -11.07
CA GLU A 61 2.14 17.51 -11.08
C GLU A 61 2.83 16.15 -11.24
N TYR A 62 3.93 16.13 -11.98
CA TYR A 62 4.72 14.91 -12.13
C TYR A 62 5.39 14.51 -10.80
N LEU A 63 5.95 15.47 -10.07
CA LEU A 63 6.53 15.24 -8.76
C LEU A 63 5.47 14.83 -7.73
N PHE A 64 4.25 15.40 -7.83
CA PHE A 64 3.11 15.00 -7.02
C PHE A 64 2.77 13.52 -7.21
N LYS A 65 2.76 13.01 -8.45
CA LYS A 65 2.55 11.57 -8.73
C LYS A 65 3.61 10.67 -8.08
N ILE A 66 4.87 11.10 -8.03
CA ILE A 66 5.93 10.36 -7.32
C ILE A 66 5.65 10.36 -5.81
N GLY A 67 5.24 11.50 -5.26
CA GLY A 67 4.80 11.60 -3.87
C GLY A 67 3.64 10.67 -3.56
N GLU A 68 2.64 10.59 -4.45
CA GLU A 68 1.51 9.67 -4.35
C GLU A 68 1.97 8.22 -4.34
N CYS A 69 2.93 7.83 -5.20
CA CYS A 69 3.48 6.47 -5.14
C CYS A 69 4.04 6.16 -3.74
N TYR A 70 4.87 7.05 -3.19
CA TYR A 70 5.46 6.83 -1.87
C TYR A 70 4.42 6.86 -0.74
N ARG A 71 3.38 7.69 -0.84
CA ARG A 71 2.26 7.72 0.11
C ARG A 71 1.49 6.39 0.06
N MET A 72 1.19 5.89 -1.13
CA MET A 72 0.44 4.65 -1.32
C MET A 72 1.25 3.40 -0.92
N THR A 73 2.58 3.46 -0.94
CA THR A 73 3.47 2.40 -0.44
C THR A 73 3.87 2.58 1.03
N GLY A 74 3.22 3.48 1.79
CA GLY A 74 3.48 3.64 3.22
C GLY A 74 4.86 4.21 3.57
N ASN A 75 5.45 5.07 2.73
CA ASN A 75 6.75 5.68 2.96
C ASN A 75 6.63 7.20 3.19
N PRO A 76 6.23 7.64 4.41
CA PRO A 76 5.95 9.05 4.67
C PRO A 76 7.20 9.92 4.58
N GLN A 77 8.40 9.39 4.83
CA GLN A 77 9.64 10.17 4.71
C GLN A 77 9.92 10.54 3.24
N GLN A 78 9.71 9.62 2.30
CA GLN A 78 9.85 9.95 0.88
C GLN A 78 8.66 10.77 0.37
N ALA A 79 7.44 10.48 0.80
CA ALA A 79 6.26 11.26 0.40
C ALA A 79 6.45 12.76 0.74
N GLU A 80 6.92 13.06 1.96
CA GLU A 80 7.27 14.42 2.38
C GLU A 80 8.23 15.11 1.39
N VAL A 81 9.32 14.42 1.03
CA VAL A 81 10.34 14.96 0.11
C VAL A 81 9.75 15.29 -1.26
N TRP A 82 8.94 14.40 -1.82
CA TRP A 82 8.41 14.56 -3.18
C TRP A 82 7.27 15.59 -3.25
N TYR A 83 6.40 15.66 -2.24
CA TYR A 83 5.39 16.72 -2.19
C TYR A 83 6.01 18.09 -1.97
N THR A 84 7.03 18.21 -1.12
CA THR A 84 7.77 19.47 -0.94
C THR A 84 8.37 19.94 -2.28
N LYS A 85 8.97 19.02 -3.05
CA LYS A 85 9.46 19.33 -4.40
C LYS A 85 8.35 19.72 -5.36
N ALA A 86 7.18 19.08 -5.27
CA ALA A 86 6.02 19.40 -6.11
C ALA A 86 5.52 20.83 -5.84
N ILE A 87 5.41 21.24 -4.58
CA ILE A 87 5.05 22.61 -4.18
C ILE A 87 6.08 23.62 -4.68
N ALA A 88 7.38 23.33 -4.53
CA ALA A 88 8.46 24.18 -5.05
C ALA A 88 8.46 24.32 -6.58
N ARG A 89 7.69 23.48 -7.28
CA ARG A 89 7.46 23.51 -8.73
C ARG A 89 6.03 23.90 -9.10
N GLU A 90 5.36 24.62 -8.19
CA GLU A 90 4.04 25.21 -8.42
C GLU A 90 2.98 24.17 -8.83
N CYS A 91 2.99 23.00 -8.19
CA CYS A 91 1.91 22.01 -8.32
C CYS A 91 0.56 22.69 -8.04
N LYS A 92 -0.39 22.50 -8.96
CA LYS A 92 -1.68 23.19 -8.96
C LYS A 92 -2.74 22.42 -8.18
N ASP A 93 -2.53 21.11 -8.01
CA ASP A 93 -3.41 20.29 -7.21
C ASP A 93 -3.28 20.64 -5.72
N ALA A 94 -4.31 21.29 -5.17
CA ALA A 94 -4.35 21.68 -3.76
C ALA A 94 -4.15 20.49 -2.80
N ARG A 95 -4.45 19.24 -3.22
CA ARG A 95 -4.25 18.04 -2.40
C ARG A 95 -2.78 17.80 -2.04
N VAL A 96 -1.82 18.44 -2.75
CA VAL A 96 -0.40 18.38 -2.37
C VAL A 96 -0.18 18.84 -0.93
N HIS A 97 -0.89 19.88 -0.48
CA HIS A 97 -0.80 20.38 0.90
C HIS A 97 -1.45 19.40 1.88
N LEU A 98 -2.62 18.83 1.54
CA LEU A 98 -3.27 17.81 2.37
C LEU A 98 -2.36 16.59 2.59
N TYR A 99 -1.78 16.07 1.51
CA TYR A 99 -0.98 14.84 1.54
C TYR A 99 0.41 15.07 2.12
N LEU A 100 1.00 16.26 1.94
CA LEU A 100 2.19 16.66 2.67
C LEU A 100 1.91 16.78 4.17
N GLY A 101 0.81 17.43 4.57
CA GLY A 101 0.39 17.52 5.96
C GLY A 101 0.22 16.14 6.61
N GLN A 102 -0.39 15.19 5.91
CA GLN A 102 -0.51 13.80 6.38
C GLN A 102 0.84 13.09 6.50
N ALA A 103 1.76 13.28 5.55
CA ALA A 103 3.10 12.70 5.60
C ALA A 103 3.93 13.29 6.76
N LEU A 104 3.86 14.60 6.97
CA LEU A 104 4.51 15.29 8.09
C LEU A 104 3.95 14.84 9.43
N LEU A 105 2.63 14.66 9.53
CA LEU A 105 1.97 14.11 10.72
C LEU A 105 2.48 12.71 11.05
N GLN A 106 2.59 11.82 10.05
CA GLN A 106 3.17 10.48 10.24
C GLN A 106 4.66 10.50 10.62
N ASN A 107 5.37 11.55 10.22
CA ASN A 107 6.76 11.80 10.63
C ASN A 107 6.86 12.58 11.96
N GLU A 108 5.75 12.78 12.67
CA GLU A 108 5.65 13.50 13.95
C GLU A 108 6.10 14.97 13.88
N LYS A 109 6.09 15.56 12.69
CA LYS A 109 6.44 16.97 12.44
C LYS A 109 5.19 17.86 12.55
N TYR A 110 4.63 17.93 13.75
CA TYR A 110 3.31 18.52 14.02
C TYR A 110 3.16 19.98 13.55
N ASP A 111 4.15 20.85 13.80
CA ASP A 111 4.06 22.27 13.42
C ASP A 111 4.05 22.49 11.91
N LEU A 112 4.87 21.72 11.19
CA LEU A 112 4.90 21.73 9.73
C LEU A 112 3.59 21.14 9.17
N ALA A 113 3.12 20.03 9.74
CA ALA A 113 1.86 19.42 9.33
C ALA A 113 0.67 20.39 9.49
N ARG A 114 0.61 21.12 10.60
CA ARG A 114 -0.41 22.15 10.86
C ARG A 114 -0.40 23.22 9.77
N SER A 115 0.78 23.72 9.42
CA SER A 115 0.95 24.75 8.39
C SER A 115 0.39 24.30 7.04
N GLU A 116 0.65 23.05 6.66
CA GLU A 116 0.16 22.47 5.40
C GLU A 116 -1.36 22.19 5.43
N PHE A 117 -1.91 21.75 6.57
CA PHE A 117 -3.37 21.62 6.69
C PHE A 117 -4.09 22.96 6.62
N GLU A 118 -3.57 24.02 7.22
CA GLU A 118 -4.14 25.37 7.11
C GLU A 118 -4.04 25.91 5.67
N ALA A 119 -2.91 25.67 4.99
CA ALA A 119 -2.77 26.00 3.57
C ALA A 119 -3.82 25.26 2.72
N TYR A 120 -4.01 23.95 2.95
CA TYR A 120 -5.04 23.18 2.26
C TYR A 120 -6.46 23.68 2.58
N LYS A 121 -6.75 24.00 3.84
CA LYS A 121 -8.04 24.53 4.28
C LYS A 121 -8.38 25.86 3.62
N ALA A 122 -7.39 26.74 3.42
CA ALA A 122 -7.57 27.98 2.68
C ALA A 122 -7.94 27.75 1.20
N LEU A 123 -7.40 26.68 0.59
CA LEU A 123 -7.65 26.31 -0.81
C LEU A 123 -8.95 25.50 -1.00
N ALA A 124 -9.36 24.73 0.01
CA ALA A 124 -10.51 23.82 -0.02
C ALA A 124 -11.34 23.89 1.28
N PRO A 125 -11.99 25.04 1.58
CA PRO A 125 -12.59 25.29 2.90
C PRO A 125 -13.79 24.41 3.27
N THR A 126 -14.42 23.77 2.28
CA THR A 126 -15.53 22.84 2.51
C THR A 126 -15.07 21.40 2.77
N ASP A 127 -13.80 21.09 2.49
CA ASP A 127 -13.25 19.75 2.70
C ASP A 127 -12.82 19.57 4.16
N LYS A 128 -13.45 18.60 4.84
CA LYS A 128 -13.20 18.35 6.27
C LYS A 128 -11.90 17.62 6.58
N ARG A 129 -11.18 17.13 5.58
CA ARG A 129 -9.92 16.39 5.81
C ARG A 129 -8.84 17.28 6.44
N ALA A 130 -8.82 18.58 6.14
CA ALA A 130 -7.92 19.53 6.78
C ALA A 130 -8.25 19.68 8.28
N ASP A 131 -9.53 19.93 8.59
CA ASP A 131 -10.02 20.05 9.97
C ASP A 131 -9.71 18.78 10.79
N ASN A 132 -9.91 17.59 10.21
CA ASN A 132 -9.58 16.31 10.85
C ASN A 132 -8.07 16.15 11.11
N GLY A 133 -7.23 16.63 10.19
CA GLY A 133 -5.77 16.63 10.36
C GLY A 133 -5.31 17.55 11.49
N LEU A 134 -5.85 18.76 11.55
CA LEU A 134 -5.60 19.72 12.63
C LEU A 134 -6.05 19.16 13.99
N GLN A 135 -7.26 18.60 14.05
CA GLN A 135 -7.76 17.96 15.26
C GLN A 135 -6.88 16.78 15.70
N SER A 136 -6.38 15.99 14.75
CA SER A 136 -5.48 14.87 15.04
C SER A 136 -4.16 15.33 15.64
N ILE A 137 -3.62 16.48 15.21
CA ILE A 137 -2.44 17.10 15.81
C ILE A 137 -2.74 17.53 17.25
N ASP A 138 -3.84 18.24 17.47
CA ASP A 138 -4.23 18.72 18.80
C ASP A 138 -4.40 17.55 19.79
N LEU A 139 -5.07 16.48 19.34
CA LEU A 139 -5.25 15.27 20.13
C LEU A 139 -3.94 14.54 20.42
N ALA A 140 -3.04 14.42 19.43
CA ALA A 140 -1.75 13.79 19.61
C ALA A 140 -0.92 14.52 20.68
N GLN A 141 -0.88 15.85 20.65
CA GLN A 141 -0.18 16.66 21.65
C GLN A 141 -0.83 16.52 23.04
N ALA A 142 -2.15 16.60 23.12
CA ALA A 142 -2.88 16.43 24.37
C ALA A 142 -2.66 15.04 25.00
N TRP A 143 -2.61 13.97 24.20
CA TRP A 143 -2.32 12.61 24.70
C TRP A 143 -0.87 12.40 25.10
N GLN A 144 0.08 13.16 24.51
CA GLN A 144 1.46 13.16 24.97
C GLN A 144 1.60 13.86 26.33
N GLU A 145 0.86 14.95 26.54
CA GLU A 145 0.84 15.70 27.82
C GLU A 145 0.06 14.97 28.92
N SER A 146 -1.03 14.29 28.54
CA SER A 146 -1.90 13.53 29.45
C SER A 146 -2.18 12.13 28.88
N PRO A 147 -1.22 11.20 29.01
CA PRO A 147 -1.38 9.86 28.48
C PRO A 147 -2.45 9.08 29.25
N SER A 148 -3.15 8.19 28.54
CA SER A 148 -4.08 7.27 29.17
C SER A 148 -3.38 6.31 30.15
N GLY A 149 -4.13 5.69 31.06
CA GLY A 149 -3.61 4.62 31.93
C GLY A 149 -3.24 3.33 31.18
N TYR A 150 -3.56 3.22 29.90
CA TYR A 150 -3.20 2.07 29.07
C TYR A 150 -1.78 2.20 28.53
N ILE A 151 -1.01 1.12 28.66
CA ILE A 151 0.33 1.03 28.08
C ILE A 151 0.25 0.20 26.81
N VAL A 152 0.40 0.86 25.66
CA VAL A 152 0.55 0.18 24.37
C VAL A 152 2.00 -0.27 24.23
N LYS A 153 2.21 -1.57 23.98
CA LYS A 153 3.55 -2.14 23.80
C LYS A 153 3.68 -2.78 22.44
N HIS A 154 4.81 -2.53 21.79
CA HIS A 154 5.22 -3.30 20.65
C HIS A 154 5.46 -4.77 21.06
N VAL A 155 4.92 -5.73 20.29
CA VAL A 155 5.10 -7.17 20.52
C VAL A 155 5.93 -7.74 19.37
N PRO A 156 7.27 -7.78 19.49
CA PRO A 156 8.16 -8.04 18.35
C PRO A 156 7.99 -9.43 17.72
N VAL A 157 7.45 -10.39 18.46
CA VAL A 157 7.22 -11.74 17.94
C VAL A 157 6.05 -11.80 16.94
N LEU A 158 5.09 -10.88 17.07
CA LEU A 158 3.91 -10.81 16.21
C LEU A 158 4.19 -10.03 14.93
N ASN A 159 4.83 -8.86 15.08
CA ASN A 159 5.09 -7.95 13.98
C ASN A 159 6.34 -8.35 13.19
N SER A 160 6.24 -8.23 11.88
CA SER A 160 7.30 -8.40 10.90
C SER A 160 7.86 -7.04 10.47
N LYS A 161 8.79 -7.07 9.51
CA LYS A 161 9.27 -5.86 8.83
C LYS A 161 8.46 -5.54 7.56
N GLN A 162 7.51 -6.40 7.22
CA GLN A 162 6.62 -6.29 6.08
C GLN A 162 5.21 -5.90 6.56
N ASP A 163 4.22 -5.96 5.68
CA ASP A 163 2.84 -5.62 6.05
C ASP A 163 2.24 -6.73 6.93
N ASP A 164 1.79 -6.36 8.13
CA ASP A 164 0.97 -7.18 9.02
C ASP A 164 -0.32 -6.43 9.35
N TYR A 165 -1.47 -7.06 9.09
CA TYR A 165 -2.76 -6.40 9.20
C TYR A 165 -3.92 -7.38 9.43
N SER A 166 -5.12 -6.85 9.64
CA SER A 166 -6.36 -7.60 9.89
C SER A 166 -6.22 -8.72 10.94
N PRO A 167 -5.83 -8.40 12.20
CA PRO A 167 -5.82 -9.39 13.26
C PRO A 167 -7.25 -9.83 13.59
N MET A 168 -7.44 -11.12 13.82
CA MET A 168 -8.73 -11.70 14.20
C MET A 168 -8.51 -12.82 15.22
N TYR A 169 -9.24 -12.80 16.33
CA TYR A 169 -9.22 -13.94 17.25
C TYR A 169 -9.84 -15.16 16.57
N GLY A 170 -9.19 -16.32 16.70
CA GLY A 170 -9.64 -17.62 16.18
C GLY A 170 -10.18 -18.56 17.26
N SER A 171 -10.41 -18.07 18.48
CA SER A 171 -10.97 -18.86 19.58
C SER A 171 -11.68 -17.99 20.63
N LYS A 172 -12.68 -18.56 21.32
CA LYS A 172 -13.46 -17.90 22.38
C LYS A 172 -12.65 -17.49 23.60
N ASP A 173 -11.53 -18.18 23.85
CA ASP A 173 -10.63 -17.90 24.97
C ASP A 173 -9.54 -16.87 24.62
N TYR A 174 -9.60 -16.30 23.41
CA TYR A 174 -8.66 -15.30 22.89
C TYR A 174 -7.21 -15.80 22.83
N ARG A 175 -6.99 -17.12 22.86
CA ARG A 175 -5.65 -17.73 22.82
C ARG A 175 -5.17 -18.04 21.42
N THR A 176 -6.05 -18.04 20.43
CA THR A 176 -5.68 -18.17 19.02
C THR A 176 -5.94 -16.85 18.34
N MET A 177 -4.96 -16.33 17.60
CA MET A 177 -5.13 -15.15 16.76
C MET A 177 -4.59 -15.44 15.37
N LEU A 178 -5.34 -15.01 14.37
CA LEU A 178 -4.92 -14.99 12.99
C LEU A 178 -4.52 -13.56 12.60
N VAL A 179 -3.52 -13.45 11.75
CA VAL A 179 -3.00 -12.17 11.23
C VAL A 179 -2.73 -12.34 9.75
N THR A 180 -3.10 -11.36 8.94
CA THR A 180 -2.70 -11.32 7.53
C THR A 180 -1.32 -10.72 7.43
N SER A 181 -0.43 -11.34 6.63
CA SER A 181 0.95 -10.89 6.60
C SER A 181 1.66 -11.22 5.30
N SER A 182 2.50 -10.30 4.83
CA SER A 182 3.39 -10.50 3.66
C SER A 182 4.84 -10.88 4.04
N ARG A 183 5.04 -11.39 5.26
CA ARG A 183 6.36 -11.85 5.76
C ARG A 183 7.01 -12.93 4.88
N ASP A 184 8.32 -13.11 5.04
CA ASP A 184 9.13 -13.96 4.15
C ASP A 184 8.67 -15.41 3.99
N ASN A 185 8.03 -15.99 5.01
CA ASN A 185 7.53 -17.37 4.97
C ASN A 185 6.06 -17.48 4.51
N ALA A 186 5.50 -16.46 3.86
CA ALA A 186 4.28 -16.60 3.06
C ALA A 186 4.49 -17.55 1.87
N THR A 187 3.41 -18.21 1.45
CA THR A 187 3.35 -19.23 0.40
C THR A 187 3.59 -18.60 -0.97
N GLY A 188 2.89 -17.49 -1.25
CA GLY A 188 3.03 -16.73 -2.48
C GLY A 188 4.44 -16.19 -2.69
N LYS A 189 5.02 -16.48 -3.86
CA LYS A 189 6.36 -15.99 -4.24
C LYS A 189 6.35 -14.68 -5.02
N ARG A 190 5.16 -14.24 -5.45
CA ARG A 190 5.00 -13.05 -6.28
C ARG A 190 5.12 -11.79 -5.43
N ILE A 191 5.69 -10.75 -6.01
CA ILE A 191 5.76 -9.42 -5.42
C ILE A 191 4.55 -8.63 -5.91
N HIS A 192 3.82 -8.03 -4.96
CA HIS A 192 2.69 -7.17 -5.23
C HIS A 192 3.18 -5.82 -5.76
N GLU A 193 2.79 -5.50 -6.99
CA GLU A 193 3.23 -4.30 -7.73
C GLU A 193 2.88 -2.98 -7.01
N GLY A 194 1.88 -3.01 -6.13
CA GLY A 194 1.41 -1.83 -5.39
C GLY A 194 2.13 -1.60 -4.06
N THR A 195 2.61 -2.66 -3.39
CA THR A 195 3.22 -2.56 -2.05
C THR A 195 4.73 -2.83 -2.08
N GLY A 196 5.21 -3.59 -3.07
CA GLY A 196 6.60 -4.06 -3.13
C GLY A 196 6.88 -5.25 -2.22
N ASN A 197 5.88 -5.77 -1.51
CA ASN A 197 5.98 -6.94 -0.64
C ASN A 197 5.50 -8.21 -1.34
N LYS A 198 5.76 -9.39 -0.75
CA LYS A 198 5.17 -10.64 -1.23
C LYS A 198 3.64 -10.59 -1.12
N PHE A 199 2.97 -11.42 -1.90
CA PHE A 199 1.56 -11.73 -1.63
C PHE A 199 1.41 -12.23 -0.19
N SER A 200 0.39 -11.70 0.49
CA SER A 200 0.12 -12.03 1.87
C SER A 200 -0.56 -13.38 2.00
N ASP A 201 -0.31 -14.00 3.14
CA ASP A 201 -0.99 -15.19 3.62
C ASP A 201 -1.70 -14.86 4.94
N ILE A 202 -2.58 -15.77 5.37
CA ILE A 202 -3.12 -15.80 6.72
C ILE A 202 -2.20 -16.63 7.62
N PHE A 203 -1.75 -16.05 8.72
CA PHE A 203 -0.90 -16.67 9.73
C PHE A 203 -1.68 -16.90 11.01
N VAL A 204 -1.28 -17.90 11.80
CA VAL A 204 -1.80 -18.19 13.13
C VAL A 204 -0.71 -18.06 14.19
N THR A 205 -1.07 -17.48 15.33
CA THR A 205 -0.25 -17.37 16.54
C THR A 205 -1.07 -17.78 17.76
N LEU A 206 -0.39 -18.31 18.77
CA LEU A 206 -0.99 -18.85 19.98
C LEU A 206 -0.49 -18.11 21.23
N SER A 207 -1.41 -17.72 22.08
CA SER A 207 -1.13 -17.16 23.40
C SER A 207 -0.99 -18.27 24.43
N ASN A 208 -0.06 -18.09 25.36
CA ASN A 208 0.04 -18.94 26.55
C ASN A 208 -0.93 -18.53 27.69
N GLY A 209 -1.75 -17.48 27.49
CA GLY A 209 -2.65 -16.94 28.52
C GLY A 209 -2.00 -15.94 29.50
N GLU A 210 -0.69 -15.72 29.38
CA GLU A 210 0.08 -14.79 30.23
C GLU A 210 0.61 -13.60 29.41
N GLY A 211 -0.07 -13.27 28.31
CA GLY A 211 0.33 -12.19 27.41
C GLY A 211 1.52 -12.51 26.50
N ARG A 212 2.02 -13.75 26.49
CA ARG A 212 3.07 -14.18 25.55
C ARG A 212 2.45 -14.89 24.36
N TRP A 213 2.93 -14.56 23.16
CA TRP A 213 2.49 -15.11 21.88
C TRP A 213 3.60 -15.93 21.22
N SER A 214 3.23 -16.99 20.52
CA SER A 214 4.14 -17.74 19.68
C SER A 214 4.46 -16.98 18.37
N LYS A 215 5.58 -17.31 17.72
CA LYS A 215 5.89 -16.77 16.40
C LYS A 215 4.79 -17.18 15.41
N PRO A 216 4.15 -16.24 14.68
CA PRO A 216 3.12 -16.60 13.72
C PRO A 216 3.65 -17.56 12.65
N LYS A 217 2.84 -18.57 12.35
CA LYS A 217 3.12 -19.58 11.32
C LYS A 217 2.02 -19.53 10.26
N PRO A 218 2.31 -19.86 8.99
CA PRO A 218 1.27 -19.92 7.95
C PRO A 218 0.14 -20.84 8.43
N LEU A 219 -1.09 -20.42 8.20
CA LEU A 219 -2.25 -21.25 8.48
C LEU A 219 -2.21 -22.50 7.62
N GLU A 220 -2.32 -23.67 8.25
CA GLU A 220 -2.34 -24.95 7.56
C GLU A 220 -3.70 -25.24 6.90
N GLY A 221 -3.69 -26.07 5.85
CA GLY A 221 -4.86 -26.42 5.03
C GLY A 221 -4.86 -25.71 3.68
N GLU A 222 -6.01 -25.71 3.00
CA GLU A 222 -6.18 -25.21 1.61
C GLU A 222 -6.54 -23.71 1.55
N ILE A 223 -6.15 -22.96 2.58
CA ILE A 223 -6.44 -21.53 2.72
C ILE A 223 -5.41 -20.68 2.00
N ASN A 224 -4.13 -20.84 2.33
CA ASN A 224 -3.05 -20.08 1.70
C ASN A 224 -2.67 -20.73 0.38
N THR A 225 -2.54 -19.94 -0.69
CA THR A 225 -2.22 -20.42 -2.02
C THR A 225 -1.11 -19.58 -2.66
N ASP A 226 -0.91 -19.68 -3.98
CA ASP A 226 -0.04 -18.76 -4.72
C ASP A 226 -0.70 -17.38 -4.97
N ALA A 227 -1.97 -17.23 -4.62
CA ALA A 227 -2.70 -15.96 -4.66
C ALA A 227 -2.42 -15.11 -3.42
N GLU A 228 -3.06 -13.95 -3.31
CA GLU A 228 -2.97 -13.11 -2.12
C GLU A 228 -4.19 -13.39 -1.24
N GLU A 229 -3.96 -13.87 -0.02
CA GLU A 229 -4.99 -14.15 0.98
C GLU A 229 -4.88 -13.22 2.19
N GLY A 230 -6.02 -12.92 2.79
CA GLY A 230 -6.05 -12.06 3.96
C GLY A 230 -7.42 -11.75 4.52
N THR A 231 -7.41 -10.94 5.58
CA THR A 231 -8.57 -10.46 6.32
C THR A 231 -9.52 -11.60 6.72
N PRO A 232 -9.07 -12.51 7.61
CA PRO A 232 -9.92 -13.57 8.14
C PRO A 232 -11.02 -13.00 9.06
N SER A 233 -12.19 -13.61 9.02
CA SER A 233 -13.34 -13.31 9.87
C SER A 233 -14.08 -14.60 10.21
N PHE A 234 -14.51 -14.76 11.46
CA PHE A 234 -15.14 -15.98 11.96
C PHE A 234 -16.57 -15.72 12.41
N ASN A 235 -17.43 -16.71 12.21
CA ASN A 235 -18.71 -16.76 12.90
C ASN A 235 -18.53 -17.06 14.40
N GLY A 236 -19.59 -16.93 15.21
CA GLY A 236 -19.50 -16.92 16.67
C GLY A 236 -19.10 -18.25 17.32
N ASP A 237 -19.21 -19.36 16.58
CA ASP A 237 -18.77 -20.68 17.01
C ASP A 237 -17.41 -21.10 16.41
N TYR A 238 -16.79 -20.24 15.60
CA TYR A 238 -15.51 -20.45 14.92
C TYR A 238 -15.50 -21.62 13.93
N THR A 239 -16.66 -22.17 13.56
CA THR A 239 -16.73 -23.30 12.62
C THR A 239 -16.60 -22.88 11.15
N ARG A 240 -16.72 -21.58 10.84
CA ARG A 240 -16.56 -21.04 9.48
C ARG A 240 -15.65 -19.84 9.49
N MET A 241 -14.71 -19.83 8.55
CA MET A 241 -13.83 -18.70 8.27
C MET A 241 -14.17 -18.09 6.93
N TYR A 242 -14.46 -16.80 6.94
CA TYR A 242 -14.56 -15.95 5.76
C TYR A 242 -13.24 -15.21 5.58
N PHE A 243 -12.74 -15.14 4.35
CA PHE A 243 -11.48 -14.44 4.06
C PHE A 243 -11.46 -13.92 2.64
N THR A 244 -10.61 -12.94 2.38
CA THR A 244 -10.37 -12.39 1.05
C THR A 244 -9.31 -13.23 0.34
N ARG A 245 -9.53 -13.52 -0.94
CA ARG A 245 -8.51 -14.06 -1.84
C ARG A 245 -8.52 -13.29 -3.15
N CYS A 246 -7.40 -12.68 -3.50
CA CYS A 246 -7.20 -11.90 -4.72
C CYS A 246 -6.38 -12.72 -5.71
N LYS A 247 -7.05 -13.26 -6.74
CA LYS A 247 -6.39 -14.03 -7.78
C LYS A 247 -5.77 -13.11 -8.82
N MET A 248 -4.70 -13.59 -9.44
CA MET A 248 -4.13 -12.95 -10.62
C MET A 248 -4.06 -13.95 -11.75
N SER A 249 -4.62 -13.57 -12.90
CA SER A 249 -4.58 -14.39 -14.10
C SER A 249 -3.42 -13.96 -15.01
N LYS A 250 -3.03 -14.83 -15.95
CA LYS A 250 -2.10 -14.48 -17.03
C LYS A 250 -2.62 -13.34 -17.93
N LYS A 251 -3.93 -13.06 -17.92
CA LYS A 251 -4.58 -12.00 -18.71
C LYS A 251 -4.69 -10.67 -17.94
N GLY A 252 -4.24 -10.61 -16.68
CA GLY A 252 -4.35 -9.42 -15.82
C GLY A 252 -4.85 -9.75 -14.41
N LYS A 253 -4.90 -8.72 -13.55
CA LYS A 253 -5.49 -8.81 -12.21
C LYS A 253 -6.95 -9.28 -12.32
N GLN A 254 -7.31 -10.32 -11.57
CA GLN A 254 -8.71 -10.62 -11.30
C GLN A 254 -9.10 -9.82 -10.05
N GLY A 255 -10.40 -9.63 -9.84
CA GLY A 255 -10.88 -8.99 -8.62
C GLY A 255 -10.56 -9.85 -7.38
N CYS A 256 -10.67 -9.23 -6.22
CA CYS A 256 -10.69 -9.96 -4.96
C CYS A 256 -12.07 -10.55 -4.74
N GLN A 257 -12.15 -11.77 -4.21
CA GLN A 257 -13.41 -12.38 -3.82
C GLN A 257 -13.35 -12.84 -2.37
N ILE A 258 -14.51 -12.94 -1.74
CA ILE A 258 -14.65 -13.52 -0.41
C ILE A 258 -14.86 -15.02 -0.56
N TYR A 259 -14.11 -15.79 0.22
CA TYR A 259 -14.20 -17.24 0.32
C TYR A 259 -14.67 -17.61 1.72
N VAL A 260 -15.32 -18.76 1.84
CA VAL A 260 -15.70 -19.39 3.10
C VAL A 260 -15.11 -20.80 3.18
N ALA A 261 -14.49 -21.13 4.31
CA ALA A 261 -13.94 -22.44 4.60
C ALA A 261 -14.48 -22.99 5.94
N PRO A 262 -14.92 -24.25 6.00
CA PRO A 262 -15.34 -24.87 7.25
C PRO A 262 -14.14 -25.38 8.05
N GLN A 263 -14.24 -25.30 9.37
CA GLN A 263 -13.29 -25.92 10.29
C GLN A 263 -13.55 -27.43 10.38
N THR A 264 -12.49 -28.20 10.36
CA THR A 264 -12.49 -29.66 10.54
C THR A 264 -11.54 -30.05 11.67
N GLY A 265 -11.60 -31.30 12.12
CA GLY A 265 -10.66 -31.82 13.12
C GLY A 265 -9.18 -31.83 12.69
N ARG A 266 -8.88 -31.55 11.40
CA ARG A 266 -7.52 -31.50 10.84
C ARG A 266 -7.08 -30.09 10.42
N GLY A 267 -7.88 -29.05 10.67
CA GLY A 267 -7.62 -27.69 10.19
C GLY A 267 -8.78 -27.17 9.34
N TRP A 268 -8.48 -26.40 8.30
CA TRP A 268 -9.48 -25.83 7.40
C TRP A 268 -9.64 -26.64 6.13
N ASP A 269 -10.90 -26.94 5.75
CA ASP A 269 -11.21 -27.62 4.50
C ASP A 269 -11.15 -26.66 3.29
N ASN A 270 -11.43 -27.20 2.11
CA ASN A 270 -11.52 -26.46 0.85
C ASN A 270 -12.46 -25.25 0.95
N ALA A 271 -11.91 -24.09 0.61
CA ALA A 271 -12.64 -22.84 0.59
C ALA A 271 -13.49 -22.70 -0.69
N THR A 272 -14.72 -22.23 -0.53
CA THR A 272 -15.65 -21.95 -1.64
C THR A 272 -15.93 -20.45 -1.75
N VAL A 273 -16.22 -19.96 -2.95
CA VAL A 273 -16.51 -18.53 -3.17
C VAL A 273 -17.88 -18.20 -2.61
N VAL A 274 -17.97 -17.10 -1.85
CA VAL A 274 -19.25 -16.46 -1.52
C VAL A 274 -19.64 -15.57 -2.71
N ALA A 275 -20.70 -15.95 -3.43
CA ALA A 275 -21.11 -15.30 -4.68
C ALA A 275 -21.73 -13.91 -4.43
N LEU A 276 -20.87 -12.91 -4.17
CA LEU A 276 -21.26 -11.51 -3.93
C LEU A 276 -21.05 -10.60 -5.15
N ALA A 277 -20.10 -10.95 -6.02
CA ALA A 277 -19.71 -10.14 -7.17
C ALA A 277 -19.17 -11.04 -8.31
N ALA A 278 -19.09 -10.47 -9.52
CA ALA A 278 -18.38 -11.11 -10.63
C ALA A 278 -16.88 -11.25 -10.31
N ASP A 279 -16.20 -12.20 -10.94
CA ASP A 279 -14.77 -12.50 -10.70
C ASP A 279 -13.82 -11.38 -11.16
N THR A 280 -14.31 -10.45 -11.97
CA THR A 280 -13.60 -9.23 -12.39
C THR A 280 -13.73 -8.07 -11.41
N MET A 281 -14.59 -8.18 -10.40
CA MET A 281 -14.93 -7.12 -9.46
C MET A 281 -14.29 -7.37 -8.09
N VAL A 282 -14.07 -6.30 -7.33
CA VAL A 282 -13.51 -6.40 -5.99
C VAL A 282 -14.66 -6.57 -4.99
N GLY A 283 -14.63 -7.68 -4.25
CA GLY A 283 -15.34 -7.89 -2.99
C GLY A 283 -14.35 -8.43 -1.96
N ALA A 284 -14.12 -7.69 -0.89
CA ALA A 284 -13.00 -7.93 0.02
C ALA A 284 -13.32 -7.53 1.47
N HIS A 285 -12.38 -7.84 2.36
CA HIS A 285 -12.38 -7.47 3.77
C HIS A 285 -13.68 -7.85 4.52
N PRO A 286 -14.00 -9.15 4.58
CA PRO A 286 -15.23 -9.61 5.22
C PRO A 286 -15.23 -9.33 6.73
N ALA A 287 -16.41 -9.02 7.26
CA ALA A 287 -16.75 -9.05 8.68
C ALA A 287 -18.11 -9.74 8.85
N ILE A 288 -18.10 -11.02 9.23
CA ILE A 288 -19.31 -11.82 9.46
C ILE A 288 -19.84 -11.60 10.88
N THR A 289 -21.16 -11.55 11.04
CA THR A 289 -21.79 -11.54 12.37
C THR A 289 -21.69 -12.89 13.06
N ALA A 290 -21.80 -12.89 14.39
CA ALA A 290 -21.64 -14.10 15.20
C ALA A 290 -22.67 -15.20 14.88
N ASP A 291 -23.87 -14.82 14.42
CA ASP A 291 -24.94 -15.73 14.00
C ASP A 291 -24.77 -16.25 12.57
N ASP A 292 -23.71 -15.84 11.86
CA ASP A 292 -23.40 -16.23 10.48
C ASP A 292 -24.44 -15.73 9.44
N LEU A 293 -25.30 -14.79 9.80
CA LEU A 293 -26.41 -14.33 8.93
C LEU A 293 -26.11 -13.05 8.16
N THR A 294 -25.21 -12.19 8.64
CA THR A 294 -24.93 -10.89 8.03
C THR A 294 -23.44 -10.72 7.78
N LEU A 295 -23.08 -10.48 6.52
CA LEU A 295 -21.71 -10.25 6.09
C LEU A 295 -21.54 -8.79 5.64
N TYR A 296 -20.68 -8.05 6.34
CA TYR A 296 -20.22 -6.73 5.90
C TYR A 296 -18.93 -6.90 5.10
N PHE A 297 -18.78 -6.15 4.01
CA PHE A 297 -17.60 -6.23 3.15
C PHE A 297 -17.42 -4.94 2.37
N THR A 298 -16.22 -4.71 1.83
CA THR A 298 -15.96 -3.62 0.89
C THR A 298 -16.06 -4.14 -0.53
N ALA A 299 -16.55 -3.30 -1.44
CA ALA A 299 -16.64 -3.68 -2.83
C ALA A 299 -16.56 -2.49 -3.77
N ASP A 300 -15.97 -2.72 -4.93
CA ASP A 300 -16.01 -1.80 -6.07
C ASP A 300 -17.15 -2.21 -7.01
N LEU A 301 -18.39 -2.20 -6.49
CA LEU A 301 -19.60 -2.51 -7.27
C LEU A 301 -20.16 -1.24 -7.93
N PRO A 302 -20.83 -1.34 -9.10
CA PRO A 302 -21.41 -0.19 -9.81
C PRO A 302 -22.64 0.38 -9.09
#